data_AF-A0A7L3JL81-F1
#
_entry.id   AF-A0A7L3JL81-F1
#
_cell.length_a   1.000
_cell.length_b   1.000
_cell.length_c   1.000
_cell.angle_alpha   90.00
_cell.angle_beta   90.00
_cell.angle_gamma   90.00
#
_symmetry.space_group_name_H-M   'P 1'
#
loop_
_entity.id
_entity.type
_entity.pdbx_description
1 polymer ?
#
loop_
_entity_poly.entity_id
_entity_poly.type
_entity_poly.pdbx_seq_one_letter_code
_entity_poly.pdbx_strand_id
1 'polypeptide(L)' 'RSLNSIVAVCQNMGIGKDGSLPWPPLRKEYKYFQRMTSTSHVEG' A
#
# COMPACT_ATOMS: atom_id res chain seq x y z
N ARG A 1 -1.03 -19.30 -10.34
CA ARG A 1 -1.43 -17.87 -10.16
C ARG A 1 -0.90 -17.42 -8.81
N SER A 2 -0.08 -16.38 -8.77
CA SER A 2 0.49 -15.87 -7.51
C SER A 2 -0.51 -14.91 -6.83
N LEU A 3 -0.57 -14.95 -5.50
CA LEU A 3 -1.29 -13.98 -4.68
C LEU A 3 -0.25 -13.07 -4.01
N ASN A 4 -0.43 -11.76 -4.13
CA ASN A 4 0.49 -10.76 -3.58
C ASN A 4 -0.23 -9.91 -2.53
N SER A 5 0.50 -9.51 -1.48
CA SER A 5 0.04 -8.57 -0.46
C SER A 5 1.01 -7.39 -0.39
N ILE A 6 0.49 -6.19 -0.17
CA ILE A 6 1.26 -4.95 -0.05
C ILE A 6 0.67 -4.12 1.11
N VAL A 7 1.52 -3.65 2.02
CA VAL A 7 1.11 -2.88 3.20
C VAL A 7 2.23 -1.91 3.58
N ALA A 8 1.87 -0.70 4.03
CA ALA A 8 2.80 0.22 4.68
C ALA A 8 2.72 0.00 6.20
N VAL A 9 3.87 0.02 6.89
CA VAL A 9 3.95 -0.26 8.33
C VAL A 9 4.83 0.78 9.04
N CYS A 10 4.46 1.14 10.27
CA CYS A 10 5.35 1.85 11.18
C CYS A 10 6.47 0.92 11.69
N GLN A 11 7.53 1.49 12.30
CA GLN A 11 8.61 0.72 12.93
C GLN A 11 8.11 -0.25 14.02
N ASN A 12 6.99 0.09 14.67
CA ASN A 12 6.32 -0.76 15.66
C ASN A 12 5.27 -1.70 15.04
N MET A 13 5.30 -1.92 13.72
CA MET A 13 4.36 -2.75 12.96
C MET A 13 2.90 -2.25 12.93
N GLY A 14 2.63 -1.01 13.36
CA GLY A 14 1.30 -0.41 13.26
C GLY A 14 0.89 -0.07 11.83
N ILE A 15 -0.38 -0.29 11.48
CA ILE A 15 -0.96 -0.03 10.14
C ILE A 15 -2.17 0.91 10.16
N GLY A 16 -2.75 1.14 11.33
CA GLY A 16 -3.95 1.95 11.49
C GLY A 16 -4.15 2.39 12.94
N LYS A 17 -4.79 3.54 13.12
CA LYS A 17 -5.21 4.07 14.41
C LYS A 17 -6.55 4.79 14.24
N ASP A 18 -7.55 4.40 15.03
CA ASP A 18 -8.88 5.01 15.05
C ASP A 18 -9.53 5.13 13.64
N GLY A 19 -9.38 4.10 12.81
CA GLY A 19 -9.93 4.05 11.44
C GLY A 19 -9.13 4.83 10.38
N SER A 20 -7.98 5.40 10.75
CA SER A 20 -7.10 6.16 9.86
C SER A 20 -5.68 5.58 9.81
N LEU A 21 -4.86 6.02 8.85
CA LEU A 21 -3.43 5.70 8.85
C LEU A 21 -2.75 6.39 10.05
N PRO A 22 -1.78 5.74 10.71
CA PRO A 22 -1.13 6.30 11.90
C PRO A 22 -0.11 7.41 11.56
N TRP A 23 -0.04 7.83 10.29
CA TRP A 23 0.83 8.88 9.78
C TRP A 23 0.04 9.88 8.90
N PRO A 24 0.53 11.12 8.73
CA PRO A 24 -0.04 12.08 7.78
C PRO A 24 0.00 11.58 6.32
N PRO A 25 -0.83 12.12 5.41
CA PRO A 25 -0.86 11.65 4.02
C PRO A 25 0.50 11.70 3.30
N LEU A 26 1.01 10.52 2.91
CA LEU A 26 2.27 10.37 2.19
C LEU A 26 1.98 10.21 0.68
N ARG A 27 1.90 11.34 -0.05
CA ARG A 27 1.53 11.34 -1.49
C ARG A 27 2.39 10.42 -2.37
N LYS A 28 3.67 10.25 -2.03
CA LYS A 28 4.57 9.35 -2.76
C LYS A 28 4.22 7.87 -2.53
N GLU A 29 3.86 7.50 -1.31
CA GLU A 29 3.44 6.14 -0.96
C GLU A 29 2.11 5.77 -1.63
N TYR A 30 1.15 6.70 -1.69
CA TYR A 30 -0.09 6.47 -2.46
C TYR A 30 0.19 6.21 -3.95
N LYS A 31 1.10 6.98 -4.57
CA LYS A 31 1.51 6.75 -5.96
C LYS A 31 2.20 5.41 -6.14
N TYR A 32 3.04 5.01 -5.19
CA TYR A 32 3.70 3.70 -5.20
C TYR A 32 2.68 2.57 -5.11
N PHE A 33 1.77 2.63 -4.13
CA PHE A 33 0.71 1.65 -3.94
C PHE A 33 -0.13 1.51 -5.22
N GLN A 34 -0.61 2.63 -5.77
CA GLN A 34 -1.37 2.65 -7.02
C GLN A 34 -0.62 1.95 -8.17
N ARG A 35 0.66 2.26 -8.37
CA ARG A 35 1.46 1.63 -9.43
C ARG A 35 1.55 0.11 -9.24
N MET A 36 1.74 -0.36 -8.01
CA MET A 36 1.88 -1.78 -7.70
C MET A 36 0.55 -2.55 -7.81
N THR A 37 -0.59 -1.92 -7.55
CA THR A 37 -1.90 -2.58 -7.57
C THR A 37 -2.67 -2.44 -8.88
N SER A 38 -2.36 -1.42 -9.68
CA SER A 38 -3.08 -1.15 -10.93
C SER A 38 -2.35 -1.66 -12.18
N THR A 39 -1.06 -2.00 -12.08
CA THR A 39 -0.32 -2.56 -13.23
C THR A 39 -0.63 -4.05 -13.35
N SER A 40 -1.44 -4.43 -14.35
CA SER A 40 -1.65 -5.83 -14.70
C SER A 40 -0.51 -6.31 -15.59
N HIS A 41 0.21 -7.35 -15.16
CA HIS A 41 1.23 -8.03 -15.98
C HIS A 41 0.66 -9.05 -16.98
N VAL A 42 -0.65 -9.02 -17.20
CA VAL A 42 -1.31 -9.90 -18.17
C VAL A 42 -1.34 -9.15 -19.50
N GLU A 43 -0.65 -9.68 -20.52
CA GLU A 43 -0.86 -9.23 -21.90
C GLU A 43 -2.33 -9.50 -22.25
N GLY A 44 -3.01 -8.47 -22.77
CA GLY A 44 -4.38 -8.57 -23.26
C GLY A 44 -4.45 -9.25 -24.61
#